data_AF-A0A2G5WGP8-F1
#
_entry.id   AF-A0A2G5WGP8-F1
#
_cell.length_a   1.000
_cell.length_b   1.000
_cell.length_c   1.000
_cell.angle_alpha   90.00
_cell.angle_beta   90.00
_cell.angle_gamma   90.00
#
_symmetry.space_group_name_H-M   'P 1'
#
loop_
_entity.id
_entity.type
_entity.pdbx_description
1 polymer ?
#
loop_
_entity_poly.entity_id
_entity_poly.type
_entity_poly.pdbx_seq_one_letter_code
_entity_poly.pdbx_strand_id
1 'polypeptide(L)'
;MLNPDNNSTYGGRLIKDLEEFKIIDDYTIQFVTKRPMANFLNRAVTDFQFLEPGYIEEVGIEEAAKKPIGTGPYKLSEWRAGESITLIANKDYWKMGRQLKKLRLNSFQNSVHVFLLY
;
A
#
# COMPACT_ATOMS: atom_id res chain seq x y z
N MET A 1 18.21 -5.32 -3.29
CA MET A 1 18.78 -4.65 -2.10
C MET A 1 17.68 -3.81 -1.48
N LEU A 2 17.58 -3.83 -0.15
CA LEU A 2 16.60 -3.06 0.63
C LEU A 2 16.97 -1.57 0.56
N ASN A 3 15.99 -0.68 0.66
CA ASN A 3 16.25 0.75 0.79
C ASN A 3 17.00 0.99 2.12
N PRO A 4 18.20 1.59 2.13
CA PRO A 4 18.96 1.81 3.37
C PRO A 4 18.26 2.72 4.38
N ASP A 5 17.36 3.61 3.95
CA ASP A 5 16.71 4.58 4.83
C ASP A 5 15.58 3.96 5.67
N ASN A 6 14.91 2.93 5.14
CA ASN A 6 13.74 2.33 5.79
C ASN A 6 13.64 0.80 5.65
N ASN A 7 14.72 0.16 5.18
CA ASN A 7 14.84 -1.27 4.94
C ASN A 7 13.73 -1.88 4.04
N SER A 8 13.03 -1.05 3.24
CA SER A 8 11.93 -1.49 2.39
C SER A 8 12.43 -2.21 1.14
N THR A 9 11.76 -3.30 0.76
CA THR A 9 11.98 -3.99 -0.52
C THR A 9 11.44 -3.21 -1.72
N TYR A 10 10.54 -2.24 -1.50
CA TYR A 10 9.81 -1.53 -2.56
C TYR A 10 10.57 -0.31 -3.09
N GLY A 11 11.13 0.53 -2.21
CA GLY A 11 11.78 1.79 -2.61
C GLY A 11 12.96 1.63 -3.57
N GLY A 12 13.67 0.51 -3.49
CA GLY A 12 14.84 0.26 -4.35
C GLY A 12 14.54 -0.36 -5.72
N ARG A 13 13.32 -0.86 -5.95
CA ARG A 13 13.02 -1.66 -7.14
C ARG A 13 12.68 -0.78 -8.33
N LEU A 14 11.64 0.07 -8.26
CA LEU A 14 11.14 0.81 -9.44
C LEU A 14 11.81 2.17 -9.64
N ILE A 15 12.06 2.90 -8.55
CA ILE A 15 12.57 4.28 -8.58
C ILE A 15 13.92 4.36 -9.31
N LYS A 16 14.73 3.29 -9.27
CA LYS A 16 16.03 3.25 -9.95
C LYS A 16 15.94 3.33 -11.48
N ASP A 17 14.94 2.68 -12.06
CA ASP A 17 14.75 2.62 -13.52
C ASP A 17 13.86 3.76 -14.05
N LEU A 18 13.17 4.49 -13.16
CA LEU A 18 12.37 5.66 -13.52
C LEU A 18 13.28 6.88 -13.69
N GLU A 19 13.12 7.58 -14.80
CA GLU A 19 13.82 8.84 -15.11
C GLU A 19 12.98 10.04 -14.71
N GLU A 20 11.70 10.03 -15.07
CA GLU A 20 10.81 11.17 -14.87
C GLU A 20 9.37 10.73 -14.65
N PHE A 21 8.62 11.52 -13.88
CA PHE A 21 7.19 11.40 -13.70
C PHE A 21 6.51 12.73 -14.04
N LYS A 22 5.55 12.69 -14.96
CA LYS A 22 4.82 13.89 -15.41
C LYS A 22 3.33 13.75 -15.15
N ILE A 23 2.75 14.83 -14.64
CA ILE A 23 1.30 15.03 -14.62
C ILE A 23 0.97 15.76 -15.92
N ILE A 24 0.22 15.11 -16.80
CA ILE A 24 -0.18 15.67 -18.09
C ILE A 24 -1.49 16.44 -17.93
N ASP A 25 -2.44 15.85 -17.20
CA ASP A 25 -3.72 16.45 -16.80
C ASP A 25 -4.28 15.69 -15.58
N ASP A 26 -5.49 16.05 -15.13
CA ASP A 26 -6.15 15.53 -13.93
C ASP A 26 -6.29 13.98 -13.90
N TYR A 27 -6.30 13.33 -15.08
CA TYR A 27 -6.47 11.87 -15.19
C TYR A 27 -5.38 11.19 -16.00
N THR A 28 -4.34 11.93 -16.41
CA THR A 28 -3.27 11.43 -17.26
C THR A 28 -1.91 11.68 -16.63
N ILE A 29 -1.17 10.60 -16.43
CA ILE A 29 0.22 10.62 -15.94
C ILE A 29 1.13 9.92 -16.95
N GLN A 30 2.36 10.40 -17.07
CA GLN A 30 3.39 9.80 -17.91
C GLN A 30 4.59 9.41 -17.07
N PHE A 31 5.04 8.17 -17.26
CA PHE A 31 6.29 7.66 -16.69
C PHE A 31 7.34 7.58 -17.80
N VAL A 32 8.50 8.19 -17.57
CA VAL A 32 9.67 8.08 -18.45
C VAL A 32 10.66 7.15 -17.77
N THR A 33 11.04 6.07 -18.44
CA THR A 33 11.99 5.08 -17.92
C THR A 33 13.36 5.28 -18.59
N LYS A 34 14.45 5.14 -17.82
CA LYS A 34 15.84 5.33 -18.31
C LYS A 34 16.24 4.37 -19.44
N ARG A 35 15.50 3.28 -19.60
CA ARG A 35 15.71 2.23 -20.60
C ARG A 35 14.37 1.54 -20.91
N PRO A 36 14.22 0.87 -22.05
CA PRO A 36 13.04 0.07 -22.34
C PRO A 36 12.77 -0.99 -21.24
N MET A 37 11.53 -1.04 -20.74
CA MET A 37 11.11 -1.95 -19.67
C MET A 37 9.86 -2.73 -20.08
N ALA A 38 10.04 -3.94 -20.61
CA ALA A 38 8.94 -4.78 -21.05
C ALA A 38 7.95 -5.15 -19.92
N ASN A 39 8.42 -5.17 -18.67
CA ASN A 39 7.61 -5.48 -17.50
C ASN A 39 7.06 -4.24 -16.77
N PHE A 40 7.19 -3.03 -17.34
CA PHE A 40 6.81 -1.78 -16.67
C PHE A 40 5.37 -1.81 -16.13
N LEU A 41 4.39 -2.23 -16.95
CA LEU A 41 2.99 -2.27 -16.55
C LEU A 41 2.73 -3.18 -15.34
N ASN A 42 3.33 -4.37 -15.33
CA ASN A 42 3.18 -5.29 -14.20
C ASN A 42 3.72 -4.65 -12.91
N ARG A 43 4.89 -4.02 -13.00
CA ARG A 43 5.52 -3.34 -11.88
C ARG A 43 4.71 -2.13 -11.42
N ALA A 44 4.20 -1.34 -12.35
CA ALA A 44 3.41 -0.16 -12.02
C ALA A 44 2.17 -0.52 -11.18
N VAL A 45 1.52 -1.65 -11.48
CA VAL A 45 0.35 -2.11 -10.73
C VAL A 45 0.72 -2.69 -9.35
N THR A 46 1.89 -3.33 -9.20
CA THR A 46 2.26 -3.99 -7.93
C THR A 46 3.00 -3.08 -6.96
N ASP A 47 3.76 -2.11 -7.48
CA ASP A 47 4.71 -1.35 -6.68
C ASP A 47 4.23 0.10 -6.44
N PHE A 48 3.35 0.67 -7.29
CA PHE A 48 2.75 1.98 -7.01
C PHE A 48 1.50 1.84 -6.16
N GLN A 49 1.60 2.33 -4.93
CA GLN A 49 0.48 2.49 -4.02
C GLN A 49 0.28 3.98 -3.76
N PHE A 50 -0.92 4.47 -4.04
CA PHE A 50 -1.25 5.88 -3.89
C PHE A 50 -1.80 6.15 -2.48
N LEU A 51 -1.19 7.12 -1.82
CA LEU A 51 -1.67 7.70 -0.57
C LEU A 51 -2.39 9.02 -0.83
N GLU A 52 -3.13 9.49 0.15
CA GLU A 52 -3.77 10.80 0.10
C GLU A 52 -2.74 11.90 -0.18
N PRO A 53 -2.94 12.74 -1.21
CA PRO A 53 -2.03 13.85 -1.53
C PRO A 53 -1.86 14.80 -0.35
N GLY A 54 -0.62 15.21 -0.06
CA GLY A 54 -0.32 16.14 1.04
C GLY A 54 -0.28 15.51 2.43
N TYR A 55 -0.74 14.27 2.60
CA TYR A 55 -0.85 13.66 3.93
C TYR A 55 0.52 13.38 4.57
N ILE A 56 1.50 12.93 3.78
CA ILE A 56 2.86 12.71 4.29
C ILE A 56 3.49 14.03 4.69
N GLU A 57 3.28 15.09 3.90
CA GLU A 57 3.76 16.43 4.19
C GLU A 57 3.13 17.02 5.46
N GLU A 58 1.86 16.70 5.72
CA GLU A 58 1.10 17.15 6.89
C GLU A 58 1.55 16.45 8.19
N VAL A 59 1.63 15.11 8.19
CA VAL A 59 1.84 14.34 9.44
C VAL A 59 3.25 13.73 9.57
N GLY A 60 4.06 13.78 8.52
CA GLY A 60 5.35 13.13 8.44
C GLY A 60 5.26 11.63 8.10
N ILE A 61 6.35 11.08 7.55
CA ILE A 61 6.39 9.70 7.04
C ILE A 61 6.10 8.64 8.10
N GLU A 62 6.53 8.86 9.35
CA GLU A 62 6.35 7.89 10.43
C GLU A 62 4.89 7.76 10.87
N GLU A 63 4.18 8.89 11.01
CA GLU A 63 2.75 8.86 11.35
C GLU A 63 1.91 8.39 10.16
N ALA A 64 2.25 8.81 8.94
CA ALA A 64 1.59 8.31 7.73
C ALA A 64 1.73 6.79 7.59
N ALA A 65 2.88 6.22 7.95
CA ALA A 65 3.09 4.77 7.96
C ALA A 65 2.22 4.04 9.01
N LYS A 66 1.92 4.68 10.16
CA LYS A 66 1.04 4.12 11.20
C LYS A 66 -0.44 4.30 10.91
N LYS A 67 -0.81 5.36 10.18
CA LYS A 67 -2.20 5.74 9.88
C LYS A 67 -2.39 5.99 8.38
N PRO A 68 -2.10 5.01 7.51
CA PRO A 68 -2.17 5.22 6.07
C PRO A 68 -3.59 5.55 5.61
N ILE A 69 -3.70 6.58 4.77
CA ILE A 69 -4.93 6.95 4.07
C ILE A 69 -4.72 6.65 2.58
N GLY A 70 -5.55 5.78 2.02
CA GLY A 70 -5.48 5.40 0.61
C GLY A 70 -6.86 5.08 0.04
N THR A 71 -6.89 4.71 -1.23
CA THR A 71 -8.13 4.58 -2.02
C THR A 71 -8.71 3.16 -2.05
N GLY A 72 -8.18 2.26 -1.22
CA GLY A 72 -8.55 0.85 -1.19
C GLY A 72 -9.94 0.55 -0.59
N PRO A 73 -10.39 -0.71 -0.63
CA PRO A 73 -11.69 -1.14 -0.13
C PRO A 73 -11.82 -1.12 1.40
N TYR A 74 -10.72 -0.96 2.14
CA TYR A 74 -10.72 -0.95 3.59
C TYR A 74 -9.85 0.18 4.13
N LYS A 75 -10.28 0.79 5.25
CA LYS A 75 -9.54 1.80 6.03
C LYS A 75 -8.94 1.14 7.27
N LEU A 76 -7.74 1.58 7.69
CA LEU A 76 -7.15 1.14 8.95
C LEU A 76 -7.95 1.73 10.12
N SER A 77 -8.48 0.87 10.99
CA SER A 77 -9.20 1.29 12.19
C SER A 77 -8.35 1.19 13.46
N GLU A 78 -7.50 0.16 13.56
CA GLU A 78 -6.62 -0.04 14.71
C GLU A 78 -5.41 -0.85 14.28
N TRP A 79 -4.23 -0.47 14.78
CA TRP A 79 -3.03 -1.28 14.67
C TRP A 79 -2.42 -1.48 16.06
N ARG A 80 -2.36 -2.72 16.50
CA ARG A 80 -1.61 -3.17 17.67
C ARG A 80 -0.37 -3.91 17.20
N ALA A 81 0.79 -3.24 17.29
CA ALA A 81 2.06 -3.78 16.81
C ALA A 81 2.33 -5.16 17.43
N GLY A 82 2.66 -6.14 16.58
CA GLY A 82 2.92 -7.52 16.99
C GLY A 82 1.68 -8.35 17.36
N GLU A 83 0.50 -7.75 17.47
CA GLU A 83 -0.74 -8.44 17.90
C GLU A 83 -1.79 -8.49 16.79
N SER A 84 -2.28 -7.34 16.30
CA SER A 84 -3.37 -7.35 15.33
C SER A 84 -3.49 -6.06 14.52
N ILE A 85 -4.08 -6.19 13.33
CA ILE A 85 -4.50 -5.10 12.46
C ILE A 85 -6.01 -5.23 12.23
N THR A 86 -6.75 -4.19 12.56
CA THR A 86 -8.19 -4.10 12.33
C THR A 86 -8.48 -3.15 11.19
N LEU A 87 -9.19 -3.62 10.18
CA LEU A 87 -9.63 -2.84 9.04
C LEU A 87 -11.16 -2.75 9.00
N ILE A 88 -11.69 -1.62 8.57
CA ILE A 88 -13.13 -1.40 8.37
C ILE A 88 -13.42 -1.09 6.90
N ALA A 89 -14.61 -1.45 6.42
CA ALA A 89 -15.00 -1.18 5.03
C ALA A 89 -14.90 0.32 4.69
N ASN A 90 -14.29 0.64 3.55
CA ASN A 90 -14.34 1.97 2.96
C ASN A 90 -15.69 2.12 2.24
N LYS A 91 -16.63 2.83 2.85
CA LYS A 91 -17.97 3.09 2.29
C LYS A 91 -17.94 3.87 0.98
N ASP A 92 -16.87 4.64 0.76
CA ASP A 92 -16.68 5.51 -0.40
C ASP A 92 -15.81 4.82 -1.47
N TYR A 93 -15.62 3.50 -1.37
CA TYR A 93 -14.82 2.76 -2.33
C TYR A 93 -15.48 2.78 -3.71
N TRP A 94 -14.71 3.25 -4.70
CA TRP A 94 -15.20 3.55 -6.05
C TRP A 94 -15.65 2.32 -6.84
N LYS A 95 -15.21 1.11 -6.46
CA LYS A 95 -15.60 -0.13 -7.15
C LYS A 95 -16.72 -0.84 -6.39
N MET A 96 -17.79 -1.18 -7.13
CA MET A 96 -18.89 -1.98 -6.58
C MET A 96 -18.40 -3.38 -6.19
N GLY A 97 -18.79 -3.82 -5.01
CA GLY A 97 -18.46 -5.15 -4.50
C GLY A 97 -18.98 -5.37 -3.09
N ARG A 98 -19.04 -6.64 -2.67
CA ARG A 98 -19.39 -6.99 -1.30
C ARG A 98 -18.15 -6.84 -0.42
N GLN A 99 -18.15 -5.83 0.44
CA GLN A 99 -17.12 -5.66 1.46
C GLN A 99 -17.60 -6.30 2.77
N LEU A 100 -16.67 -6.94 3.49
CA LEU A 100 -16.92 -7.32 4.87
C LEU A 100 -16.91 -6.05 5.73
N LYS A 101 -17.81 -5.95 6.71
CA LYS A 101 -17.88 -4.73 7.54
C LYS A 101 -16.57 -4.45 8.30
N LYS A 102 -15.90 -5.52 8.74
CA LYS A 102 -14.69 -5.49 9.55
C LYS A 102 -13.82 -6.71 9.24
N LEU A 103 -12.51 -6.48 9.14
CA LEU A 103 -11.49 -7.52 9.07
C LEU A 103 -10.56 -7.36 10.27
N ARG A 104 -10.18 -8.46 10.93
CA ARG A 104 -9.14 -8.46 11.95
C ARG A 104 -8.09 -9.49 11.57
N LEU A 105 -6.88 -9.04 11.32
CA LEU A 105 -5.71 -9.86 11.05
C LEU A 105 -4.94 -9.99 12.34
N ASN A 106 -4.82 -11.21 12.87
CA ASN A 106 -4.05 -11.47 14.08
C ASN A 106 -2.64 -11.92 13.69
N SER A 107 -1.65 -11.39 14.39
CA SER A 107 -0.27 -11.85 14.36
C SER A 107 -0.14 -13.01 15.35
N PHE A 108 0.20 -14.19 14.85
CA PHE A 108 0.51 -15.35 15.67
C PHE A 108 2.02 -15.57 15.61
N GLN A 109 2.73 -15.35 16.73
CA GLN A 109 4.17 -15.59 16.79
C GLN A 109 4.53 -17.08 16.74
N ASN A 110 3.63 -17.98 17.15
CA ASN A 110 3.82 -19.44 17.11
C ASN A 110 2.61 -20.12 16.46
N SER A 111 2.80 -20.73 15.30
CA SER A 111 1.76 -21.51 14.61
C SER A 111 1.89 -23.00 14.92
N VAL A 112 1.12 -23.51 15.89
CA VAL A 112 0.63 -24.89 15.86
C VAL A 112 -0.87 -24.80 15.65
N HIS A 113 -1.32 -25.05 14.44
CA HIS A 113 -2.74 -25.05 14.11
C HIS A 113 -3.25 -26.49 14.06
N VAL A 114 -3.96 -26.92 15.09
CA VAL A 114 -4.91 -28.03 14.99
C VAL A 114 -6.26 -27.40 14.66
N PHE A 115 -6.73 -27.59 13.44
CA PHE A 115 -8.10 -27.23 13.06
C PHE A 115 -8.98 -28.45 13.29
N LEU A 116 -9.89 -28.37 14.27
CA LEU A 116 -11.10 -29.18 14.28
C LEU A 116 -12.25 -28.27 13.83
N LEU A 117 -12.80 -28.58 12.67
CA LEU A 117 -14.05 -28.01 12.19
C LEU A 117 -15.19 -28.86 12.79
N TYR A 118 -16.14 -28.19 13.46
CA TYR A 118 -17.50 -28.70 13.66
C TYR A 118 -18.43 -27.94 12.73
#